data_AF-A0A2M6W7Z0-F1
#
_entry.id   AF-A0A2M6W7Z0-F1
#
_cell.length_a   1.000
_cell.length_b   1.000
_cell.length_c   1.000
_cell.angle_alpha   90.00
_cell.angle_beta   90.00
_cell.angle_gamma   90.00
#
_symmetry.space_group_name_H-M   'P 1'
#
loop_
_entity.id
_entity.type
_entity.pdbx_description
1 polymer ?
#
loop_
_entity_poly.entity_id
_entity_poly.type
_entity_poly.pdbx_seq_one_letter_code
_entity_poly.pdbx_strand_id
1 'polypeptide(L)'
;MSKVLFVVGPTASGKTDMALYLADKFSGILINADSVQVYKELDIVSGKDLPQTSEFLKIKTDGNLDLGIYFFGNIQIYLLDVVPPSYEFNVSDFKK
;
A
#
# COMPACT_ATOMS: atom_id res chain seq x y z
N MET A 1 -8.69 15.97 -16.01
CA MET A 1 -8.50 14.50 -16.00
C MET A 1 -7.29 14.21 -15.13
N SER A 2 -7.42 13.40 -14.09
CA SER A 2 -6.29 12.99 -13.25
C SER A 2 -5.52 11.88 -13.95
N LYS A 3 -4.20 12.01 -14.05
CA LYS A 3 -3.35 10.95 -14.64
C LYS A 3 -3.09 9.88 -13.61
N VAL A 4 -3.13 8.62 -14.03
CA VAL A 4 -2.82 7.45 -13.18
C VAL A 4 -1.74 6.63 -13.89
N LEU A 5 -0.71 6.23 -13.16
CA LEU A 5 0.32 5.31 -13.63
C LEU A 5 0.14 3.96 -12.92
N PHE A 6 0.30 2.88 -13.69
CA PHE A 6 0.32 1.53 -13.15
C PHE A 6 1.73 0.96 -13.28
N VAL A 7 2.32 0.58 -12.14
CA VAL A 7 3.62 -0.13 -12.10
C VAL A 7 3.32 -1.62 -11.94
N VAL A 8 3.43 -2.38 -13.04
CA VAL A 8 3.07 -3.80 -13.10
C VAL A 8 4.28 -4.66 -13.46
N GLY A 9 4.29 -5.91 -13.00
CA GLY A 9 5.40 -6.84 -13.22
C GLY A 9 5.47 -7.94 -12.17
N PRO A 10 6.32 -8.97 -12.38
CA PRO A 10 6.45 -10.10 -11.46
C PRO A 10 7.04 -9.67 -10.10
N THR A 11 6.92 -10.52 -9.08
CA THR A 11 7.59 -10.31 -7.78
C THR A 11 9.12 -10.23 -7.97
N ALA A 12 9.78 -9.43 -7.13
CA ALA A 12 11.23 -9.17 -7.19
C ALA A 12 11.74 -8.47 -8.47
N SER A 13 10.86 -7.84 -9.26
CA SER A 13 11.26 -7.06 -10.45
C SER A 13 11.58 -5.58 -10.18
N GLY A 14 11.75 -5.16 -8.92
CA GLY A 14 12.05 -3.77 -8.55
C GLY A 14 10.86 -2.79 -8.64
N LYS A 15 9.61 -3.28 -8.52
CA LYS A 15 8.41 -2.43 -8.62
C LYS A 15 8.35 -1.37 -7.53
N THR A 16 8.70 -1.73 -6.29
CA THR A 16 8.65 -0.82 -5.15
C THR A 16 9.58 0.37 -5.36
N ASP A 17 10.84 0.12 -5.73
CA ASP A 17 11.83 1.15 -6.02
C ASP A 17 11.38 2.08 -7.16
N MET A 18 10.85 1.50 -8.23
CA MET A 18 10.36 2.27 -9.37
C MET A 18 9.14 3.13 -8.99
N ALA A 19 8.21 2.59 -8.20
CA ALA A 19 7.04 3.31 -7.73
C ALA A 19 7.43 4.48 -6.81
N LEU A 20 8.35 4.27 -5.87
CA LEU A 20 8.88 5.33 -5.00
C LEU A 20 9.57 6.44 -5.81
N TYR A 21 10.42 6.07 -6.77
CA TYR A 21 11.08 7.04 -7.66
C TYR A 21 10.06 7.88 -8.44
N LEU A 22 9.02 7.25 -9.00
CA LEU A 22 7.99 7.95 -9.75
C LEU A 22 7.14 8.87 -8.85
N ALA A 23 6.80 8.41 -7.65
CA ALA A 23 6.03 9.20 -6.69
C ALA A 23 6.81 10.45 -6.24
N ASP A 24 8.09 10.32 -5.92
CA ASP A 24 8.95 11.47 -5.60
C ASP A 24 9.02 12.46 -6.77
N LYS A 25 9.35 11.95 -7.97
CA LYS A 25 9.53 12.75 -9.19
C LYS A 25 8.29 13.55 -9.60
N PHE A 26 7.11 12.99 -9.39
CA PHE A 26 5.85 13.59 -9.83
C PHE A 26 5.02 14.16 -8.67
N SER A 27 5.56 14.17 -7.45
CA SER A 27 4.81 14.52 -6.22
C SER A 27 3.49 13.74 -6.13
N GLY A 28 3.56 12.45 -6.49
CA GLY A 28 2.45 11.53 -6.54
C GLY A 28 2.23 10.81 -5.22
N ILE A 29 1.05 10.19 -5.12
CA ILE A 29 0.73 9.25 -4.03
C ILE A 29 0.83 7.82 -4.57
N LEU A 30 1.12 6.87 -3.69
CA LEU A 30 1.15 5.45 -4.00
C LEU A 30 -0.08 4.75 -3.44
N ILE A 31 -0.68 3.88 -4.24
CA ILE A 31 -1.75 2.99 -3.83
C ILE A 31 -1.24 1.57 -4.05
N ASN A 32 -1.05 0.82 -2.96
CA ASN A 32 -0.69 -0.60 -3.06
C ASN A 32 -1.84 -1.37 -3.72
N ALA A 33 -1.49 -2.27 -4.65
CA ALA A 33 -2.42 -3.14 -5.36
C ALA A 33 -2.06 -4.63 -5.21
N ASP A 34 -1.15 -4.97 -4.29
CA ASP A 34 -0.86 -6.35 -3.91
C ASP A 34 -1.86 -6.83 -2.84
N SER A 35 -2.60 -7.89 -3.16
CA SER A 35 -3.67 -8.44 -2.32
C SER A 35 -3.17 -9.12 -1.04
N VAL A 36 -1.86 -9.37 -0.91
CA VAL A 36 -1.27 -9.98 0.30
C VAL A 36 -0.75 -8.91 1.25
N GLN A 37 -0.30 -7.75 0.72
CA GLN A 37 0.24 -6.67 1.55
C GLN A 37 -0.84 -5.82 2.27
N VAL A 38 -2.12 -6.06 1.99
CA VAL A 38 -3.24 -5.45 2.73
C VAL A 38 -3.39 -5.96 4.16
N TYR A 39 -2.75 -7.09 4.49
CA TYR A 39 -2.91 -7.78 5.77
C TYR A 39 -1.94 -7.29 6.85
N LYS A 40 -2.49 -6.94 8.01
CA LYS A 40 -1.76 -6.53 9.22
C LYS A 40 -0.81 -7.61 9.71
N GLU A 41 0.36 -7.19 10.20
CA GLU A 41 1.35 -8.02 10.92
C GLU A 41 2.02 -9.13 10.09
N LEU A 42 1.80 -9.18 8.77
CA LEU A 42 2.35 -10.21 7.87
C LEU A 42 3.53 -9.71 7.03
N ASP A 43 4.36 -8.80 7.55
CA ASP A 43 5.31 -8.00 6.76
C ASP A 43 6.37 -8.83 6.03
N ILE A 44 7.00 -9.79 6.73
CA ILE A 44 8.08 -10.62 6.17
C ILE A 44 7.55 -11.50 5.04
N VAL A 45 6.41 -12.16 5.26
CA VAL A 45 5.87 -13.17 4.34
C VAL A 45 5.21 -12.52 3.12
N SER A 46 4.66 -11.31 3.30
CA SER A 46 4.05 -10.52 2.22
C SER A 46 5.06 -9.66 1.45
N GLY A 47 6.33 -9.65 1.86
CA GLY A 47 7.38 -8.87 1.22
C GLY A 47 7.11 -7.36 1.24
N LYS A 48 6.61 -6.83 2.37
CA LYS A 48 6.41 -5.39 2.52
C LYS A 48 7.75 -4.70 2.72
N ASP A 49 8.14 -3.90 1.75
CA ASP A 49 9.33 -3.05 1.83
C ASP A 49 9.00 -1.75 2.61
N LEU A 50 8.56 -1.88 3.86
CA LEU A 50 8.28 -0.72 4.73
C LEU A 50 9.59 -0.16 5.32
N PRO A 51 9.76 1.17 5.38
CA PRO A 51 10.80 1.78 6.19
C PRO A 51 10.67 1.36 7.65
N GLN A 52 11.79 1.06 8.31
CA GLN A 52 11.79 0.74 9.74
C GLN A 52 11.18 1.85 10.63
N THR A 53 11.10 3.08 10.13
CA THR A 53 10.56 4.24 10.82
C THR A 53 9.14 4.63 10.40
N SER A 54 8.52 3.93 9.44
CA SER A 54 7.18 4.28 8.97
C SER A 54 6.12 3.67 9.88
N GLU A 55 5.35 4.52 10.56
CA GLU A 55 4.18 4.11 11.34
C GLU A 55 2.91 4.27 10.52
N PHE A 56 1.96 3.35 10.71
CA PHE A 56 0.64 3.43 10.08
C PHE A 56 -0.21 4.51 10.74
N LEU A 57 -0.48 5.60 10.02
CA LEU A 57 -1.42 6.62 10.45
C LEU A 57 -2.84 6.24 10.04
N LYS A 58 -3.60 5.67 10.97
CA LYS A 58 -5.01 5.35 10.77
C LYS A 58 -5.86 6.63 10.66
N ILE A 59 -6.65 6.74 9.59
CA ILE A 59 -7.56 7.87 9.32
C ILE A 59 -8.99 7.52 9.71
N LYS A 60 -9.50 6.38 9.25
CA LYS A 60 -10.87 5.93 9.55
C LYS A 60 -10.98 4.41 9.55
N THR A 61 -12.05 3.92 10.15
CA THR A 61 -12.43 2.50 10.11
C THR A 61 -13.74 2.39 9.35
N ASP A 62 -13.84 1.44 8.42
CA ASP A 62 -15.06 1.05 7.73
C ASP A 62 -15.25 -0.47 7.84
N GLY A 63 -16.05 -0.90 8.82
CA GLY A 63 -16.19 -2.31 9.16
C GLY A 63 -14.85 -2.92 9.61
N ASN A 64 -14.32 -3.88 8.84
CA ASN A 64 -13.02 -4.52 9.09
C ASN A 64 -11.84 -3.80 8.39
N LEU A 65 -12.12 -2.73 7.64
CA LEU A 65 -11.13 -2.00 6.86
C LEU A 65 -10.66 -0.76 7.63
N ASP A 66 -9.41 -0.78 8.08
CA ASP A 66 -8.72 0.39 8.58
C ASP A 66 -8.09 1.13 7.41
N LEU A 67 -8.63 2.30 7.09
CA LEU A 67 -8.06 3.18 6.08
C LEU A 67 -7.05 4.11 6.75
N GLY A 68 -5.83 4.05 6.26
CA GLY A 68 -4.71 4.83 6.79
C GLY A 68 -3.59 4.98 5.77
N ILE A 69 -2.52 5.63 6.22
CA ILE A 69 -1.39 6.03 5.39
C ILE A 69 -0.09 5.59 6.04
N TYR A 70 0.81 5.04 5.24
CA TYR A 70 2.23 5.00 5.55
C TYR A 70 2.95 6.15 4.85
N PHE A 71 4.00 6.65 5.50
CA PHE A 71 4.87 7.68 4.93
C PHE A 71 6.26 7.11 4.63
N PHE A 72 6.70 7.30 3.39
CA PHE A 72 8.10 7.12 2.98
C PHE A 72 8.66 8.50 2.63
N GLY A 73 9.34 9.14 3.58
CA GLY A 73 9.66 10.56 3.47
C GLY A 73 8.38 11.38 3.29
N ASN A 74 8.22 12.05 2.15
CA ASN A 74 7.01 12.83 1.81
C ASN A 74 5.97 12.03 1.00
N ILE A 75 6.27 10.79 0.62
CA ILE A 75 5.40 9.96 -0.21
C ILE A 75 4.36 9.28 0.68
N GLN A 76 3.10 9.44 0.32
CA GLN A 76 1.97 8.78 0.98
C GLN A 76 1.69 7.45 0.29
N ILE A 77 1.58 6.38 1.09
CA ILE A 77 1.32 5.03 0.63
C ILE A 77 0.03 4.53 1.29
N TYR A 78 -0.96 4.17 0.46
CA TYR A 78 -2.26 3.66 0.88
C TYR A 78 -2.37 2.14 0.64
N LEU A 79 -3.35 1.51 1.30
CA LEU A 79 -3.70 0.09 1.16
C LEU A 79 -2.61 -0.92 1.58
N LEU A 80 -1.83 -0.55 2.59
CA LEU A 80 -1.02 -1.48 3.38
C LEU A 80 -1.63 -1.62 4.77
N ASP A 81 -1.62 -2.82 5.34
CA ASP A 81 -2.09 -3.09 6.72
C ASP A 81 -3.52 -2.63 7.02
N VAL A 82 -4.41 -2.76 6.05
CA VAL A 82 -5.79 -2.27 6.14
C VAL A 82 -6.76 -3.29 6.75
N VAL A 83 -6.44 -4.59 6.75
CA VAL A 83 -7.33 -5.63 7.29
C VAL A 83 -6.60 -6.62 8.21
N PRO A 84 -7.29 -7.22 9.19
CA PRO A 84 -6.71 -8.31 9.98
C PRO A 84 -6.55 -9.59 9.13
N PRO A 85 -5.62 -10.49 9.47
CA PRO A 85 -5.45 -11.78 8.78
C PRO A 85 -6.70 -12.68 8.74
N SER A 86 -7.64 -12.48 9.66
CA SER A 86 -8.89 -13.23 9.73
C SER A 86 -9.95 -12.78 8.70
N TYR A 87 -9.70 -11.72 7.94
CA TYR A 87 -10.65 -11.15 6.99
C TYR A 87 -10.34 -11.59 5.55
N GLU A 88 -11.37 -11.92 4.76
CA GLU A 88 -11.20 -12.27 3.35
C GLU A 88 -11.28 -11.01 2.47
N PHE A 89 -10.12 -10.45 2.11
CA PHE A 89 -10.05 -9.26 1.27
C PHE A 89 -10.24 -9.63 -0.21
N ASN A 90 -11.17 -8.96 -0.89
CA ASN A 90 -11.49 -9.25 -2.29
C ASN A 90 -11.55 -7.98 -3.16
N VAL A 91 -11.79 -8.17 -4.46
CA VAL A 91 -11.79 -7.07 -5.45
C VAL A 91 -12.88 -6.02 -5.20
N SER A 92 -13.95 -6.38 -4.50
CA SER A 92 -15.02 -5.43 -4.15
C SER A 92 -14.56 -4.49 -3.04
N ASP A 93 -13.74 -4.97 -2.10
CA ASP A 93 -13.17 -4.15 -1.05
C ASP A 93 -12.10 -3.20 -1.58
N PHE A 94 -11.29 -3.64 -2.54
CA PHE A 94 -10.32 -2.78 -3.24
C PHE A 94 -10.96 -1.60 -4.00
N LYS A 95 -12.23 -1.71 -4.39
CA LYS A 95 -12.96 -0.69 -5.16
C LYS A 95 -13.71 0.33 -4.29
N LYS A 96 -13.79 0.13 -2.97
CA LYS A 96 -14.45 1.04 -2.03
C LYS A 96 -13.61 2.28 -1.78
#